data_AF-A0A5E5BW82-F1
#
_entry.id   AF-A0A5E5BW82-F1
#
_cell.length_a   1.000
_cell.length_b   1.000
_cell.length_c   1.000
_cell.angle_alpha   90.00
_cell.angle_beta   90.00
_cell.angle_gamma   90.00
#
_symmetry.space_group_name_H-M   'P 1'
#
loop_
_entity.id
_entity.type
_entity.pdbx_description
1 polymer ?
#
loop_
_entity_poly.entity_id
_entity_poly.type
_entity_poly.pdbx_seq_one_letter_code
_entity_poly.pdbx_strand_id
1 'polypeptide(L)'
;MVANYIGGRAFWISAILLVSYRQRRLRVDPMRMAQHSRVHELFVESRSSAGSRSIMGMMREQGIAIGRFKVSRSMAELGLICKQPGSHACKRATIERVHISNRLNRQFVVGAPDRVWCGDITYVRAQGRWHYLAAVLDLFTRRVVGWAFSTRPDADLLVQALDMANEQRGRS
;
A
#
# COMPACT_ATOMS: atom_id res chain seq x y z
N MET A 1 8.31 -55.91 9.56
CA MET A 1 7.31 -54.98 10.15
C MET A 1 7.95 -54.25 11.31
N VAL A 2 7.52 -53.03 11.64
CA VAL A 2 8.02 -52.28 12.80
C VAL A 2 6.82 -51.91 13.68
N ALA A 3 6.91 -52.17 14.98
CA ALA A 3 5.89 -51.78 15.95
C ALA A 3 6.04 -50.29 16.28
N ASN A 4 4.96 -49.53 16.14
CA ASN A 4 4.93 -48.12 16.52
C ASN A 4 3.82 -47.90 17.55
N TYR A 5 4.13 -47.14 18.60
CA TYR A 5 3.24 -46.94 19.75
C TYR A 5 2.80 -45.48 19.81
N ILE A 6 1.49 -45.26 19.67
CA ILE A 6 0.86 -43.94 19.88
C ILE A 6 -0.32 -44.16 20.82
N GLY A 7 -0.30 -43.52 21.99
CA GLY A 7 -1.40 -43.59 22.97
C GLY A 7 -1.67 -45.00 23.52
N GLY A 8 -0.64 -45.83 23.71
CA GLY A 8 -0.77 -47.16 24.32
C GLY A 8 -1.32 -48.27 23.39
N ARG A 9 -1.58 -47.98 22.12
CA ARG A 9 -1.97 -48.96 21.10
C ARG A 9 -0.81 -49.26 20.16
N ALA A 10 -0.51 -50.54 19.97
CA ALA A 10 0.48 -51.01 19.01
C ALA A 10 -0.14 -51.08 17.61
N PHE A 11 0.41 -50.30 16.67
CA PHE A 11 0.04 -50.39 15.26
C PHE A 11 1.21 -50.97 14.47
N TRP A 12 0.93 -52.00 13.68
CA TRP A 12 1.90 -52.62 12.79
C TRP A 12 2.00 -51.83 11.50
N ILE A 13 3.10 -51.10 11.32
CA ILE A 13 3.40 -50.43 10.06
C ILE A 13 4.38 -51.31 9.30
N SER A 14 4.11 -51.54 8.01
CA SER A 14 5.06 -52.24 7.14
C SER A 14 6.38 -51.47 7.12
N ALA A 15 7.50 -52.17 7.30
CA ALA A 15 8.83 -51.57 7.31
C ALA A 15 9.12 -50.82 5.99
N ILE A 16 8.57 -51.31 4.87
CA ILE A 16 8.64 -50.67 3.56
C ILE A 16 7.90 -49.32 3.57
N LEU A 17 6.75 -49.24 4.23
CA LEU A 17 5.93 -48.04 4.31
C LEU A 17 6.57 -47.00 5.24
N LEU A 18 7.18 -47.44 6.34
CA LEU A 18 7.96 -46.59 7.24
C LEU A 18 9.22 -46.04 6.56
N VAL A 19 9.95 -46.89 5.84
CA VAL A 19 11.12 -46.49 5.05
C VAL A 19 10.71 -45.53 3.93
N SER A 20 9.62 -45.80 3.21
CA SER A 20 9.07 -44.91 2.18
C SER A 20 8.64 -43.56 2.77
N TYR A 21 8.03 -43.56 3.96
CA TYR A 21 7.64 -42.35 4.68
C TYR A 21 8.86 -41.53 5.11
N ARG A 22 9.90 -42.21 5.62
CA ARG A 22 11.16 -41.58 6.05
C ARG A 22 11.97 -41.07 4.85
N GLN A 23 12.02 -41.81 3.75
CA GLN A 23 12.64 -41.40 2.48
C GLN A 23 11.87 -40.26 1.80
N ARG A 24 10.52 -40.20 1.91
CA ARG A 24 9.72 -39.06 1.44
C ARG A 24 10.06 -37.76 2.18
N ARG A 25 10.38 -37.83 3.48
CA ARG A 25 10.82 -36.65 4.25
C ARG A 25 12.24 -36.18 3.90
N LEU A 26 13.09 -37.06 3.37
CA LEU A 26 14.47 -36.77 2.99
C LEU A 26 14.66 -36.51 1.48
N ARG A 27 13.59 -36.63 0.68
CA ARG A 27 13.66 -36.31 -0.75
C ARG A 27 13.69 -34.79 -0.92
N VAL A 28 14.86 -34.32 -1.31
CA VAL A 28 15.08 -32.99 -1.84
C VAL A 28 14.27 -32.87 -3.13
N ASP A 29 13.27 -32.00 -3.13
CA ASP A 29 12.51 -31.65 -4.33
C ASP A 29 13.25 -30.49 -5.04
N PRO A 30 13.92 -30.74 -6.18
CA PRO A 30 14.73 -29.72 -6.85
C PRO A 30 13.88 -28.55 -7.35
N MET A 31 12.62 -28.79 -7.73
CA MET A 31 11.70 -27.74 -8.14
C MET A 31 11.37 -26.82 -6.96
N ARG A 32 11.13 -27.41 -5.78
CA ARG A 32 10.89 -26.65 -4.56
C ARG A 32 12.10 -25.82 -4.16
N MET A 33 13.31 -26.39 -4.25
CA MET A 33 14.55 -25.66 -3.98
C MET A 33 14.73 -24.48 -4.93
N ALA A 34 14.52 -24.68 -6.23
CA ALA A 34 14.60 -23.62 -7.22
C ALA A 34 13.59 -22.50 -6.92
N GLN A 35 12.36 -22.86 -6.56
CA GLN A 35 11.34 -21.89 -6.15
C GLN A 35 11.74 -21.11 -4.88
N HIS A 36 12.32 -21.78 -3.90
CA HIS A 36 12.81 -21.15 -2.67
C HIS A 36 13.96 -20.17 -2.95
N SER A 37 14.95 -20.57 -3.74
CA SER A 37 16.05 -19.69 -4.16
C SER A 37 15.49 -18.45 -4.86
N ARG A 38 14.54 -18.66 -5.78
CA ARG A 38 13.98 -17.54 -6.53
C ARG A 38 13.17 -16.58 -5.68
N VAL A 39 12.38 -17.10 -4.73
CA VAL A 39 11.66 -16.27 -3.75
C VAL A 39 12.65 -15.44 -2.92
N HIS A 40 13.76 -16.02 -2.50
CA HIS A 40 14.80 -15.33 -1.74
C HIS A 40 15.47 -14.22 -2.58
N GLU A 41 15.87 -14.53 -3.81
CA GLU A 41 16.47 -13.55 -4.75
C GLU A 41 15.54 -12.36 -4.99
N LEU A 42 14.28 -12.60 -5.36
CA LEU A 42 13.29 -11.54 -5.60
C LEU A 42 13.04 -10.69 -4.35
N PHE A 43 13.05 -11.32 -3.17
CA PHE A 43 12.91 -10.60 -1.91
C PHE A 43 14.11 -9.67 -1.64
N VAL A 44 15.33 -10.13 -1.92
CA VAL A 44 16.56 -9.33 -1.80
C VAL A 44 16.59 -8.21 -2.84
N GLU A 45 16.27 -8.50 -4.10
CA GLU A 45 16.13 -7.52 -5.18
C GLU A 45 15.13 -6.41 -4.82
N SER A 46 14.02 -6.79 -4.17
CA SER A 46 13.03 -5.84 -3.67
C SER A 46 13.47 -5.03 -2.44
N ARG A 47 14.69 -5.23 -1.93
CA ARG A 47 15.19 -4.64 -0.67
C ARG A 47 14.28 -4.93 0.52
N SER A 48 13.82 -6.18 0.62
CA SER A 48 12.90 -6.66 1.67
C SER A 48 11.51 -6.01 1.66
N SER A 49 11.09 -5.37 0.56
CA SER A 49 9.78 -4.72 0.47
C SER A 49 8.69 -5.60 -0.15
N ALA A 50 9.03 -6.63 -0.92
CA ALA A 50 8.03 -7.45 -1.60
C ALA A 50 7.40 -8.47 -0.64
N GLY A 51 6.06 -8.40 -0.51
CA GLY A 51 5.27 -9.43 0.14
C GLY A 51 4.93 -10.59 -0.81
N SER A 52 4.23 -11.62 -0.29
CA SER A 52 3.88 -12.83 -1.04
C SER A 52 3.05 -12.60 -2.31
N ARG A 53 2.27 -11.51 -2.38
CA ARG A 53 1.53 -11.12 -3.59
C ARG A 53 2.47 -10.54 -4.66
N SER A 54 3.36 -9.63 -4.26
CA SER A 54 4.31 -8.98 -5.17
C SER A 54 5.32 -9.99 -5.73
N ILE A 55 5.87 -10.85 -4.87
CA ILE A 55 6.79 -11.93 -5.31
C ILE A 55 6.08 -12.90 -6.27
N MET A 56 4.82 -13.25 -6.00
CA MET A 56 4.03 -14.08 -6.92
C MET A 56 3.85 -13.42 -8.29
N GLY A 57 3.62 -12.10 -8.34
CA GLY A 57 3.59 -11.33 -9.58
C GLY A 57 4.91 -11.39 -10.34
N MET A 58 6.03 -11.08 -9.66
CA MET A 58 7.38 -11.13 -10.23
C MET A 58 7.76 -12.52 -10.77
N MET A 59 7.37 -13.58 -10.06
CA MET A 59 7.60 -14.96 -10.53
C MET A 59 6.77 -15.27 -11.78
N ARG A 60 5.54 -14.76 -11.88
CA ARG A 60 4.70 -14.93 -13.07
C ARG A 60 5.22 -14.16 -14.28
N GLU A 61 5.75 -12.95 -14.07
CA GLU A 61 6.42 -12.17 -15.13
C GLU A 61 7.63 -12.92 -15.70
N GLN A 62 8.25 -13.79 -14.91
CA GLN A 62 9.37 -14.65 -15.30
C GLN A 62 8.92 -16.03 -15.82
N GLY A 63 7.62 -16.22 -16.08
CA GLY A 63 7.08 -17.48 -16.59
C GLY A 63 6.94 -18.59 -15.55
N ILE A 64 7.20 -18.33 -14.26
CA ILE A 64 7.10 -19.32 -13.19
C ILE A 64 5.69 -19.30 -12.61
N ALA A 65 4.89 -20.30 -12.98
CA ALA A 65 3.54 -20.48 -12.46
C ALA A 65 3.57 -20.96 -11.00
N ILE A 66 3.38 -20.03 -10.06
CA ILE A 66 3.29 -20.34 -8.62
C ILE A 66 2.07 -19.67 -7.97
N GLY A 67 1.47 -20.36 -7.00
CA GLY A 67 0.36 -19.84 -6.21
C GLY A 67 0.84 -19.01 -5.02
N ARG A 68 0.06 -17.99 -4.63
CA ARG A 68 0.35 -17.13 -3.48
C ARG A 68 0.65 -17.90 -2.20
N PHE A 69 -0.11 -18.96 -1.90
CA PHE A 69 0.10 -19.76 -0.69
C PHE A 69 1.43 -20.52 -0.68
N LYS A 70 1.91 -20.96 -1.85
CA LYS A 70 3.23 -21.57 -1.98
C LYS A 70 4.33 -20.55 -1.71
N VAL A 71 4.25 -19.37 -2.34
CA VAL A 71 5.18 -18.25 -2.08
C VAL A 71 5.16 -17.86 -0.59
N SER A 72 3.97 -17.71 0.01
CA SER A 72 3.84 -17.38 1.42
C SER A 72 4.46 -18.42 2.34
N ARG A 73 4.33 -19.71 2.01
CA ARG A 73 4.96 -20.80 2.75
C ARG A 73 6.48 -20.76 2.60
N SER A 74 6.99 -20.58 1.38
CA SER A 74 8.43 -20.44 1.13
C SER A 74 9.02 -19.24 1.86
N MET A 75 8.35 -18.08 1.86
CA MET A 75 8.78 -16.91 2.65
C MET A 75 8.83 -17.22 4.15
N ALA A 76 7.82 -17.91 4.69
CA ALA A 76 7.79 -18.28 6.11
C ALA A 76 8.91 -19.29 6.45
N GLU A 77 9.13 -20.29 5.62
CA GLU A 77 10.20 -21.30 5.80
C GLU A 77 11.61 -20.68 5.66
N LEU A 78 11.75 -19.62 4.87
CA LEU A 78 13.00 -18.85 4.71
C LEU A 78 13.15 -17.70 5.72
N GLY A 79 12.17 -17.46 6.60
CA GLY A 79 12.20 -16.36 7.57
C GLY A 79 12.11 -14.95 6.96
N LEU A 80 11.56 -14.82 5.74
CA LEU A 80 11.48 -13.55 5.01
C LEU A 80 10.28 -12.71 5.49
N ILE A 81 10.58 -11.60 6.16
CA ILE A 81 9.58 -10.66 6.68
C ILE A 81 9.62 -9.37 5.86
N CYS A 82 8.50 -9.05 5.21
CA CYS A 82 8.35 -7.79 4.48
C CYS A 82 8.51 -6.59 5.43
N LYS A 83 9.40 -5.66 5.06
CA LYS A 83 9.76 -4.45 5.80
C LYS A 83 9.09 -3.19 5.23
N GLN A 84 8.10 -3.32 4.35
CA GLN A 84 7.34 -2.15 3.93
C GLN A 84 6.71 -1.49 5.17
N PRO A 85 6.87 -0.16 5.33
CA PRO A 85 6.10 0.57 6.31
C PRO A 85 4.61 0.24 6.11
N GLY A 86 3.94 -0.24 7.16
CA GLY A 86 2.49 -0.42 7.12
C GLY A 86 1.79 0.90 6.78
N SER A 87 0.51 0.83 6.43
CA SER A 87 -0.32 2.03 6.23
C SER A 87 -0.11 2.98 7.41
N HIS A 88 0.34 4.20 7.13
CA HIS A 88 0.53 5.21 8.17
C HIS A 88 -0.81 5.41 8.88
N ALA A 89 -0.91 4.95 10.13
CA ALA A 89 -2.01 5.32 10.99
C ALA A 89 -1.87 6.83 11.22
N CYS A 90 -2.54 7.63 10.38
CA CYS A 90 -2.64 9.06 10.59
C CYS A 90 -3.17 9.26 12.00
N LYS A 91 -2.33 9.77 12.91
CA LYS A 91 -2.74 10.05 14.28
C LYS A 91 -3.94 10.97 14.17
N ARG A 92 -5.09 10.52 14.69
CA ARG A 92 -6.30 11.34 14.77
C ARG A 92 -5.88 12.63 15.49
N ALA A 93 -6.10 13.79 14.87
CA ALA A 93 -5.82 15.06 15.52
C ALA A 93 -6.79 15.20 16.71
N THR A 94 -6.38 14.72 17.88
CA THR A 94 -7.20 14.74 19.12
C THR A 94 -7.27 16.13 19.75
N ILE A 95 -6.55 17.11 19.20
CA ILE A 95 -6.47 18.46 19.72
C ILE A 95 -7.20 19.39 18.76
N GLU A 96 -8.50 19.56 18.99
CA GLU A 96 -9.19 20.74 18.45
C GLU A 96 -8.64 21.98 19.17
N ARG A 97 -8.24 23.00 18.41
CA ARG A 97 -7.86 24.29 18.98
C ARG A 97 -9.15 24.97 19.49
N VAL A 98 -9.41 24.87 20.79
CA VAL A 98 -10.61 25.40 21.48
C VAL A 98 -10.89 26.88 21.17
N HIS A 99 -9.88 27.66 20.80
CA HIS A 99 -10.00 29.10 20.53
C HIS A 99 -10.55 29.47 19.14
N ILE A 100 -10.69 28.53 18.20
CA ILE A 100 -11.24 28.81 16.87
C ILE A 100 -12.40 27.84 16.62
N SER A 101 -13.63 28.36 16.69
CA SER A 101 -14.83 27.56 16.39
C SER A 101 -14.77 27.04 14.95
N ASN A 102 -14.84 25.73 14.79
CA ASN A 102 -14.90 25.07 13.48
C ASN A 102 -16.26 25.34 12.82
N ARG A 103 -16.37 26.47 12.11
CA ARG A 103 -17.61 26.91 11.47
C ARG A 103 -18.13 25.96 10.39
N LEU A 104 -17.22 25.26 9.69
CA LEU A 104 -17.61 24.31 8.64
C LEU A 104 -18.06 22.98 9.23
N ASN A 105 -17.43 22.53 10.33
CA ASN A 105 -17.71 21.26 10.99
C ASN A 105 -17.86 20.05 10.04
N ARG A 106 -17.04 20.00 8.98
CA ARG A 106 -17.11 18.99 7.91
C ARG A 106 -18.46 18.92 7.17
N GLN A 107 -19.27 19.98 7.23
CA GLN A 107 -20.49 20.13 6.45
C GLN A 107 -20.17 20.58 5.03
N PHE A 108 -19.96 19.62 4.13
CA PHE A 108 -19.64 19.89 2.72
C PHE A 108 -20.88 20.03 1.82
N VAL A 109 -22.08 19.92 2.37
CA VAL A 109 -23.35 20.20 1.67
C VAL A 109 -23.69 21.67 1.88
N VAL A 110 -23.54 22.45 0.82
CA VAL A 110 -23.73 23.90 0.82
C VAL A 110 -24.98 24.21 -0.01
N GLY A 111 -25.74 25.26 0.33
CA GLY A 111 -27.04 25.54 -0.31
C GLY A 111 -26.99 26.45 -1.54
N ALA A 112 -25.85 27.08 -1.84
CA ALA A 112 -25.69 28.00 -2.96
C ALA A 112 -24.21 28.17 -3.36
N PRO A 113 -23.91 28.58 -4.61
CA PRO A 113 -22.56 28.96 -5.02
C PRO A 113 -21.97 30.09 -4.16
N ASP A 114 -20.65 30.20 -4.15
CA ASP A 114 -19.84 31.27 -3.54
C ASP A 114 -20.00 31.46 -2.03
N ARG A 115 -20.63 30.49 -1.35
CA ARG A 115 -20.82 30.48 0.11
C ARG A 115 -19.65 29.89 0.88
N VAL A 116 -19.10 28.79 0.38
CA VAL A 116 -17.96 28.12 1.02
C VAL A 116 -17.01 27.63 -0.06
N TRP A 117 -15.75 28.02 0.08
CA TRP A 117 -14.66 27.58 -0.75
C TRP A 117 -13.71 26.69 0.04
N CYS A 118 -13.13 25.72 -0.64
CA CYS A 118 -12.09 24.84 -0.11
C CYS A 118 -10.84 25.04 -0.95
N GLY A 119 -9.72 25.37 -0.31
CA GLY A 119 -8.43 25.51 -0.96
C GLY A 119 -7.46 24.43 -0.51
N ASP A 120 -6.59 23.99 -1.40
CA ASP A 120 -5.46 23.12 -1.09
C ASP A 120 -4.22 23.51 -1.91
N ILE A 121 -3.03 23.19 -1.39
CA ILE A 121 -1.78 23.29 -2.12
C ILE A 121 -1.21 21.89 -2.28
N THR A 122 -1.03 21.49 -3.52
CA THR A 122 -0.40 20.22 -3.87
C THR A 122 0.83 20.43 -4.72
N TYR A 123 1.62 19.38 -4.90
CA TYR A 123 2.78 19.39 -5.78
C TYR A 123 2.51 18.51 -7.00
N VAL A 124 2.84 19.01 -8.19
CA VAL A 124 2.69 18.27 -9.44
C VAL A 124 4.01 18.25 -10.20
N ARG A 125 4.24 17.18 -10.95
CA ARG A 125 5.45 17.01 -11.77
C ARG A 125 5.14 17.53 -13.17
N ALA A 126 5.87 18.56 -13.61
CA ALA A 126 5.77 19.10 -14.97
C ALA A 126 7.18 19.33 -15.52
N GLN A 127 7.42 19.00 -16.80
CA GLN A 127 8.69 19.26 -17.49
C GLN A 127 9.95 18.81 -16.72
N GLY A 128 9.87 17.66 -16.04
CA GLY A 128 11.00 17.12 -15.27
C GLY A 128 11.31 17.89 -13.97
N ARG A 129 10.43 18.76 -13.50
CA ARG A 129 10.55 19.50 -12.23
C ARG A 129 9.27 19.40 -11.40
N TRP A 130 9.40 19.61 -10.09
CA TRP A 130 8.27 19.67 -9.17
C TRP A 130 7.82 21.13 -9.06
N HIS A 131 6.51 21.33 -9.09
CA HIS A 131 5.89 22.64 -8.94
C HIS A 131 4.75 22.54 -7.94
N TYR A 132 4.41 23.66 -7.33
CA TYR A 132 3.29 23.80 -6.42
C TYR A 132 2.10 24.38 -7.17
N LEU A 133 0.95 23.72 -7.00
CA LEU A 133 -0.34 24.13 -7.52
C LEU A 133 -1.23 24.45 -6.33
N ALA A 134 -1.65 25.72 -6.22
CA ALA A 134 -2.75 26.11 -5.35
C ALA A 134 -4.04 26.07 -6.14
N ALA A 135 -5.08 25.45 -5.60
CA ALA A 135 -6.40 25.38 -6.22
C ALA A 135 -7.49 25.72 -5.21
N VAL A 136 -8.48 26.50 -5.64
CA VAL A 136 -9.65 26.92 -4.86
C VAL A 136 -10.89 26.35 -5.53
N LEU A 137 -11.65 25.55 -4.78
CA LEU A 137 -12.85 24.86 -5.23
C LEU A 137 -14.08 25.41 -4.52
N ASP A 138 -15.13 25.70 -5.28
CA ASP A 138 -16.44 26.01 -4.73
C ASP A 138 -17.17 24.72 -4.31
N LEU A 139 -17.60 24.64 -3.04
CA LEU A 139 -18.16 23.40 -2.49
C LEU A 139 -19.56 23.07 -3.02
N PHE A 140 -20.32 24.05 -3.51
CA PHE A 140 -21.65 23.84 -4.07
C PHE A 140 -21.54 23.33 -5.52
N THR A 141 -20.85 24.07 -6.37
CA THR A 141 -20.72 23.77 -7.81
C THR A 141 -19.69 22.67 -8.11
N ARG A 142 -18.78 22.38 -7.16
CA ARG A 142 -17.63 21.50 -7.33
C ARG A 142 -16.68 21.92 -8.45
N ARG A 143 -16.71 23.20 -8.83
CA ARG A 143 -15.81 23.77 -9.84
C ARG A 143 -14.58 24.37 -9.18
N VAL A 144 -13.44 24.28 -9.87
CA VAL A 144 -12.26 25.06 -9.53
C VAL A 144 -12.53 26.49 -9.97
N VAL A 145 -12.61 27.41 -9.01
CA VAL A 145 -12.92 28.82 -9.24
C VAL A 145 -11.67 29.70 -9.27
N GLY A 146 -10.55 29.21 -8.74
CA GLY A 146 -9.26 29.88 -8.85
C GLY A 146 -8.11 28.90 -8.71
N TRP A 147 -6.98 29.20 -9.34
CA TRP A 147 -5.77 28.40 -9.25
C TRP A 147 -4.54 29.23 -9.59
N ALA A 148 -3.38 28.79 -9.10
CA ALA A 148 -2.10 29.39 -9.43
C ALA A 148 -0.98 28.36 -9.36
N PHE A 149 0.15 28.65 -10.02
CA PHE A 149 1.28 27.73 -10.16
C PHE A 149 2.60 28.42 -9.85
N SER A 150 3.45 27.79 -9.04
CA SER A 150 4.75 28.36 -8.68
C SER A 150 5.79 27.27 -8.45
N THR A 151 7.07 27.63 -8.53
CA THR A 151 8.18 26.78 -8.07
C THR A 151 8.35 26.81 -6.55
N ARG A 152 7.62 27.67 -5.84
CA ARG A 152 7.72 27.89 -4.39
C ARG A 152 6.34 27.81 -3.72
N PRO A 153 6.22 27.20 -2.53
CA PRO A 153 4.98 27.17 -1.76
C PRO A 153 4.93 28.39 -0.83
N ASP A 154 4.71 29.57 -1.37
CA ASP A 154 4.65 30.84 -0.62
C ASP A 154 3.23 31.42 -0.55
N ALA A 155 3.08 32.50 0.22
CA ALA A 155 1.82 33.20 0.35
C ALA A 155 1.37 33.81 -0.98
N ASP A 156 2.30 34.23 -1.84
CA ASP A 156 1.99 34.83 -3.13
C ASP A 156 1.25 33.85 -4.04
N LEU A 157 1.66 32.57 -4.05
CA LEU A 157 0.94 31.49 -4.75
C LEU A 157 -0.52 31.38 -4.28
N LEU A 158 -0.76 31.44 -2.97
CA LEU A 158 -2.10 31.36 -2.41
C LEU A 158 -2.93 32.60 -2.73
N VAL A 159 -2.34 33.79 -2.60
CA VAL A 159 -2.98 35.07 -2.90
C VAL A 159 -3.44 35.09 -4.36
N GLN A 160 -2.58 34.70 -5.31
CA GLN A 160 -2.95 34.63 -6.73
C GLN A 160 -4.14 33.70 -6.99
N ALA A 161 -4.16 32.51 -6.38
CA ALA A 161 -5.28 31.58 -6.54
C ALA A 161 -6.58 32.13 -5.95
N LEU A 162 -6.50 32.84 -4.81
CA LEU A 162 -7.66 33.47 -4.16
C LEU A 162 -8.16 34.70 -4.91
N ASP A 163 -7.26 35.53 -5.43
CA ASP A 163 -7.60 36.70 -6.24
C ASP A 163 -8.34 36.26 -7.50
N MET A 164 -7.81 35.24 -8.20
CA MET A 164 -8.50 34.63 -9.34
C MET A 164 -9.90 34.12 -8.95
N ALA A 165 -10.04 33.42 -7.82
CA ALA A 165 -11.33 32.95 -7.34
C ALA A 165 -12.30 34.11 -7.05
N ASN A 166 -11.79 35.19 -6.46
CA ASN A 166 -12.58 36.37 -6.12
C ASN A 166 -13.08 37.11 -7.37
N GLU A 167 -12.26 37.21 -8.41
CA GLU A 167 -12.65 37.79 -9.69
C GLU A 167 -13.73 36.99 -10.44
N GLN A 168 -13.78 35.67 -10.22
CA GLN A 168 -14.79 34.79 -10.80
C GLN A 168 -16.14 34.84 -10.05
N ARG A 169 -16.19 35.41 -8.84
CA ARG A 169 -17.45 35.57 -8.09
C ARG A 169 -18.45 36.41 -8.89
N GLY A 170 -19.67 35.89 -9.02
CA GLY A 170 -20.76 36.57 -9.73
C GLY A 170 -20.70 36.52 -11.26
N ARG A 171 -19.74 35.80 -11.84
CA ARG A 171 -19.68 35.51 -13.30
C ARG A 171 -20.24 34.12 -13.66
N SER A 172 -20.71 33.36 -12.67
CA SER A 172 -21.11 31.95 -12.79
C SER A 172 -22.61 31.73 -12.70
#